data_AF-A0A7S4J280-F1
#
_entry.id   AF-A0A7S4J280-F1
#
_cell.length_a   1.000
_cell.length_b   1.000
_cell.length_c   1.000
_cell.angle_alpha   90.00
_cell.angle_beta   90.00
_cell.angle_gamma   90.00
#
_symmetry.space_group_name_H-M   'P 1'
#
loop_
_entity.id
_entity.type
_entity.pdbx_description
1 polymer ?
#
loop_
_entity_poly.entity_id
_entity_poly.type
_entity_poly.pdbx_seq_one_letter_code
_entity_poly.pdbx_strand_id
1 'polypeptide(L)'
;AVDAHPALAALRQQAAVEAGARGGLGAMRKLKYHEQKLLKKVDFLNWKQDKNLREVKILRRYHIQDREDYHTYNKVVGLVTKMVTMLKGLDQRDPKRIETTDALLDKLYSLGLIQHKKLVACDKIAASTLCRRRLPVVLVRLKFAETMKEAVTLVEQGHIRIGPDQVTDPTFLVSRTMEDYITWVDTSKIKRTIMKYNDKLDDFDLL
;
A
#
# COMPACT_ATOMS: atom_id res chain seq x y z
N ALA A 1 -18.39 -19.22 -11.31
CA ALA A 1 -17.54 -20.14 -12.07
C ALA A 1 -17.61 -19.72 -13.54
N VAL A 2 -16.62 -18.96 -13.99
CA VAL A 2 -16.41 -18.70 -15.42
C VAL A 2 -14.97 -19.14 -15.61
N ASP A 3 -14.82 -20.40 -16.00
CA ASP A 3 -13.53 -20.98 -16.30
C ASP A 3 -12.88 -20.13 -17.39
N ALA A 4 -11.76 -19.51 -17.05
CA ALA A 4 -10.92 -18.80 -17.98
C ALA A 4 -10.41 -19.84 -19.00
N HIS A 5 -11.14 -19.96 -20.11
CA HIS A 5 -10.87 -20.91 -21.18
C HIS A 5 -9.41 -20.76 -21.64
N PRO A 6 -8.62 -21.85 -21.75
CA PRO A 6 -7.19 -21.79 -22.08
C PRO A 6 -6.88 -21.04 -23.38
N ALA A 7 -7.86 -20.90 -24.28
CA ALA A 7 -7.78 -20.08 -25.48
C ALA A 7 -7.57 -18.58 -25.21
N LEU A 8 -8.19 -18.00 -24.18
CA LEU A 8 -8.01 -16.59 -23.81
C LEU A 8 -6.63 -16.32 -23.18
N ALA A 9 -6.08 -17.32 -22.48
CA ALA A 9 -4.69 -17.27 -22.00
C ALA A 9 -3.69 -17.36 -23.17
N ALA A 10 -3.97 -18.18 -24.18
CA ALA A 10 -3.17 -18.28 -25.40
C ALA A 10 -3.21 -16.99 -26.23
N LEU A 11 -4.39 -16.34 -26.35
CA LEU A 11 -4.55 -15.05 -27.04
C LEU A 11 -3.81 -13.91 -26.33
N ARG A 12 -3.82 -13.88 -25.00
CA ARG A 12 -2.99 -12.94 -24.22
C ARG A 12 -1.49 -13.20 -24.37
N GLN A 13 -1.08 -14.47 -24.51
CA GLN A 13 0.31 -14.82 -24.81
C GLN A 13 0.70 -14.44 -26.24
N GLN A 14 -0.19 -14.59 -27.23
CA GLN A 14 0.05 -14.18 -28.61
C GLN A 14 0.17 -12.66 -28.75
N ALA A 15 -0.72 -11.90 -28.10
CA ALA A 15 -0.66 -10.43 -28.09
C ALA A 15 0.63 -9.90 -27.45
N ALA A 16 1.17 -10.57 -26.42
CA ALA A 16 2.45 -10.23 -25.81
C ALA A 16 3.65 -10.55 -26.72
N VAL A 17 3.55 -11.58 -27.57
CA VAL A 17 4.60 -11.96 -28.52
C VAL A 17 4.65 -10.99 -29.71
N GLU A 18 3.51 -10.54 -30.22
CA GLU A 18 3.46 -9.57 -31.32
C GLU A 18 3.93 -8.16 -30.90
N ALA A 19 3.68 -7.76 -29.65
CA ALA A 19 4.18 -6.50 -29.11
C ALA A 19 5.72 -6.46 -28.96
N GLY A 20 6.38 -7.61 -28.81
CA GLY A 20 7.84 -7.72 -28.69
C GLY A 20 8.60 -7.72 -30.03
N ALA A 21 7.91 -7.87 -31.16
CA ALA A 21 8.54 -7.92 -32.49
C ALA A 21 8.91 -6.55 -33.06
N ARG A 22 8.43 -5.45 -32.45
CA ARG A 22 8.70 -4.08 -32.88
C ARG A 22 9.53 -3.34 -31.83
N GLY A 23 10.84 -3.57 -31.84
CA GLY A 23 11.86 -2.67 -31.29
C GLY A 23 11.93 -2.53 -29.77
N GLY A 24 13.01 -3.04 -29.17
CA GLY A 24 13.40 -2.74 -27.79
C GLY A 24 14.09 -3.91 -27.09
N LEU A 25 15.33 -3.68 -26.67
CA LEU A 25 16.22 -4.61 -25.96
C LEU A 25 15.52 -5.42 -24.85
N GLY A 26 15.65 -6.75 -24.88
CA GLY A 26 15.63 -7.59 -23.66
C GLY A 26 14.57 -8.68 -23.51
N ALA A 27 13.75 -9.01 -24.51
CA ALA A 27 12.77 -10.11 -24.39
C ALA A 27 13.28 -11.42 -25.03
N MET A 28 13.48 -12.47 -24.22
CA MET A 28 13.89 -13.80 -24.69
C MET A 28 12.78 -14.45 -25.54
N ARG A 29 13.15 -15.04 -26.68
CA ARG A 29 12.21 -15.83 -27.51
C ARG A 29 11.62 -16.99 -26.73
N LYS A 30 10.38 -17.40 -27.07
CA LYS A 30 9.75 -18.60 -26.50
C LYS A 30 10.58 -19.86 -26.87
N LEU A 31 11.02 -20.61 -25.86
CA LEU A 31 11.77 -21.85 -26.04
C LEU A 31 10.90 -22.95 -26.67
N LYS A 32 11.50 -23.78 -27.53
CA LYS A 32 10.87 -24.98 -28.07
C LYS A 32 10.75 -26.06 -26.99
N TYR A 33 9.87 -27.05 -27.20
CA TYR A 33 9.59 -28.10 -26.21
C TYR A 33 10.84 -28.84 -25.71
N HIS A 34 11.76 -29.21 -26.61
CA HIS A 34 13.01 -29.89 -26.24
C HIS A 34 13.97 -28.97 -25.47
N GLU A 35 14.04 -27.69 -25.84
CA GLU A 35 14.86 -26.68 -25.15
C GLU A 35 14.31 -26.44 -23.72
N GLN A 36 12.99 -26.34 -23.55
CA GLN A 36 12.35 -26.19 -22.24
C GLN A 36 12.51 -27.43 -21.35
N LYS A 37 12.56 -28.63 -21.94
CA LYS A 37 12.81 -29.88 -21.21
C LYS A 37 14.23 -29.95 -20.65
N LEU A 38 15.21 -29.37 -21.35
CA LEU A 38 16.60 -29.23 -20.89
C LEU A 38 16.75 -28.06 -19.89
N LEU A 39 16.15 -26.92 -20.19
CA LEU A 39 16.31 -25.66 -19.45
C LEU A 39 15.18 -25.40 -18.45
N LYS A 40 14.79 -26.41 -17.67
CA LYS A 40 13.67 -26.31 -16.71
C LYS A 40 13.87 -25.29 -15.58
N LYS A 41 15.13 -25.00 -15.23
CA LYS A 41 15.50 -24.10 -14.12
C LYS A 41 15.88 -22.69 -14.59
N VAL A 42 15.92 -22.46 -15.90
CA VAL A 42 16.36 -21.19 -16.47
C VAL A 42 15.13 -20.30 -16.65
N ASP A 43 15.01 -19.31 -15.78
CA ASP A 43 14.07 -18.21 -15.89
C ASP A 43 14.84 -16.92 -15.60
N PHE A 44 14.97 -16.05 -16.61
CA PHE A 44 15.71 -14.80 -16.50
C PHE A 44 14.92 -13.70 -15.79
N LEU A 45 13.60 -13.85 -15.64
CA LEU A 45 12.73 -12.84 -15.07
C LEU A 45 12.38 -13.13 -13.61
N ASN A 46 12.30 -14.41 -13.23
CA ASN A 46 11.86 -14.81 -11.91
C ASN A 46 12.88 -15.74 -11.23
N TRP A 47 13.86 -15.14 -10.57
CA TRP A 47 14.80 -15.88 -9.73
C TRP A 47 14.14 -16.31 -8.42
N LYS A 48 14.41 -17.53 -7.96
CA LYS A 48 13.84 -18.05 -6.69
C LYS A 48 14.17 -17.19 -5.46
N GLN A 49 15.27 -16.47 -5.48
CA GLN A 49 15.69 -15.56 -4.41
C GLN A 49 14.96 -14.21 -4.47
N ASP A 50 14.47 -13.83 -5.65
CA ASP A 50 13.72 -12.60 -5.86
C ASP A 50 12.25 -12.78 -5.47
N LYS A 51 11.92 -12.38 -4.24
CA LYS A 51 10.52 -12.14 -3.82
C LYS A 51 9.92 -10.88 -4.48
N ASN A 52 10.52 -10.42 -5.58
CA ASN A 52 10.26 -9.14 -6.24
C ASN A 52 8.82 -9.04 -6.78
N LEU A 53 8.23 -10.14 -7.28
CA LEU A 53 6.88 -10.10 -7.86
C LEU A 53 5.79 -9.67 -6.87
N ARG A 54 5.89 -10.07 -5.59
CA ARG A 54 4.91 -9.67 -4.57
C ARG A 54 5.09 -8.20 -4.20
N GLU A 55 6.34 -7.79 -4.06
CA GLU A 55 6.72 -6.41 -3.78
C GLU A 55 6.27 -5.47 -4.89
N VAL A 56 6.62 -5.74 -6.15
CA VAL A 56 6.21 -4.92 -7.31
C VAL A 56 4.69 -4.81 -7.41
N LYS A 57 3.95 -5.88 -7.12
CA LYS A 57 2.48 -5.83 -7.07
C LYS A 57 1.97 -4.87 -6.00
N ILE A 58 2.61 -4.82 -4.83
CA ILE A 58 2.23 -3.93 -3.72
C ILE A 58 2.62 -2.48 -4.05
N LEU A 59 3.84 -2.25 -4.55
CA LEU A 59 4.32 -0.94 -4.97
C LEU A 59 3.40 -0.33 -6.03
N ARG A 60 3.04 -1.11 -7.07
CA ARG A 60 2.12 -0.66 -8.12
C ARG A 60 0.71 -0.41 -7.60
N ARG A 61 0.21 -1.26 -6.68
CA ARG A 61 -1.14 -1.14 -6.13
C ARG A 61 -1.33 0.13 -5.30
N TYR A 62 -0.35 0.48 -4.47
CA TYR A 62 -0.44 1.63 -3.55
C TYR A 62 0.35 2.84 -4.04
N HIS A 63 0.85 2.80 -5.28
CA HIS A 63 1.66 3.87 -5.88
C HIS A 63 2.80 4.35 -4.98
N ILE A 64 3.59 3.40 -4.47
CA ILE A 64 4.77 3.69 -3.66
C ILE A 64 5.92 4.01 -4.63
N GLN A 65 6.47 5.23 -4.52
CA GLN A 65 7.59 5.70 -5.36
C GLN A 65 8.91 5.03 -4.94
N ASP A 66 9.23 5.10 -3.65
CA ASP A 66 10.48 4.56 -3.12
C ASP A 66 10.37 3.10 -2.69
N ARG A 67 11.26 2.27 -3.23
CA ARG A 67 11.33 0.85 -2.85
C ARG A 67 11.78 0.66 -1.40
N GLU A 68 12.64 1.55 -0.91
CA GLU A 68 13.17 1.51 0.47
C GLU A 68 12.08 1.66 1.53
N ASP A 69 11.02 2.43 1.26
CA ASP A 69 9.85 2.52 2.13
C ASP A 69 9.25 1.15 2.40
N TYR A 70 9.06 0.35 1.35
CA TYR A 70 8.47 -0.97 1.46
C TYR A 70 9.36 -1.92 2.27
N HIS A 71 10.68 -1.87 2.06
CA HIS A 71 11.63 -2.63 2.86
C HIS A 71 11.59 -2.22 4.34
N THR A 72 11.48 -0.92 4.63
CA THR A 72 11.38 -0.39 5.99
C THR A 72 10.09 -0.85 6.66
N TYR A 73 8.94 -0.79 5.97
CA TYR A 73 7.68 -1.32 6.50
C TYR A 73 7.76 -2.82 6.79
N ASN A 74 8.41 -3.59 5.92
CA ASN A 74 8.58 -5.02 6.13
C ASN A 74 9.48 -5.33 7.33
N LYS A 75 10.53 -4.52 7.58
CA LYS A 75 11.36 -4.61 8.78
C LYS A 75 10.52 -4.33 10.04
N VAL A 76 9.72 -3.26 10.04
CA VAL A 76 8.85 -2.90 11.18
C VAL A 76 7.85 -4.01 11.48
N VAL A 77 7.18 -4.56 10.47
CA VAL A 77 6.26 -5.71 10.65
C VAL A 77 7.01 -6.91 11.21
N GLY A 78 8.22 -7.18 10.73
CA GLY A 78 9.08 -8.24 11.27
C GLY A 78 9.41 -8.06 12.76
N LEU A 79 9.66 -6.82 13.22
CA LEU A 79 9.87 -6.52 14.63
C LEU A 79 8.60 -6.76 15.46
N VAL A 80 7.45 -6.33 14.96
CA VAL A 80 6.15 -6.58 15.63
C VAL A 80 5.88 -8.08 15.75
N THR A 81 6.08 -8.85 14.67
CA THR A 81 5.89 -10.31 14.72
C THR A 81 6.87 -10.98 15.67
N LYS A 82 8.14 -10.55 15.71
CA LYS A 82 9.12 -11.06 16.69
C LYS A 82 8.65 -10.80 18.12
N MET A 83 8.18 -9.59 18.41
CA MET A 83 7.64 -9.23 19.73
C MET A 83 6.44 -10.12 20.11
N VAL A 84 5.51 -10.34 19.18
CA VAL A 84 4.35 -11.22 19.40
C VAL A 84 4.78 -12.68 19.65
N THR A 85 5.78 -13.18 18.92
CA THR A 85 6.33 -14.53 19.14
C THR A 85 6.97 -14.66 20.52
N MET A 86 7.71 -13.64 20.97
CA MET A 86 8.27 -13.62 22.33
C MET A 86 7.15 -13.63 23.39
N LEU A 87 6.13 -12.78 23.22
CA LEU A 87 4.96 -12.71 24.13
C LEU A 87 4.18 -14.03 24.21
N LYS A 88 4.13 -14.80 23.12
CA LYS A 88 3.51 -16.13 23.12
C LYS A 88 4.32 -17.19 23.87
N GLY A 89 5.64 -17.02 23.95
CA GLY A 89 6.52 -17.95 24.67
C GLY A 89 6.53 -17.75 26.19
N LEU A 90 6.09 -16.59 26.67
CA LEU A 90 5.95 -16.30 28.11
C LEU A 90 4.70 -16.99 28.71
N ASP A 91 4.68 -17.20 30.02
CA ASP A 91 3.50 -17.74 30.70
C ASP A 91 2.33 -16.75 30.69
N GLN A 92 1.09 -17.25 30.66
CA GLN A 92 -0.10 -16.40 30.54
C GLN A 92 -0.44 -15.63 31.81
N ARG A 93 0.07 -16.06 32.97
CA ARG A 93 -0.21 -15.45 34.27
C ARG A 93 0.81 -14.39 34.68
N ASP A 94 1.90 -14.24 33.93
CA ASP A 94 2.91 -13.21 34.22
C ASP A 94 2.32 -11.80 34.01
N PRO A 95 2.31 -10.92 35.05
CA PRO A 95 1.80 -9.56 34.92
C PRO A 95 2.51 -8.76 33.80
N LYS A 96 3.80 -8.99 33.57
CA LYS A 96 4.55 -8.28 32.52
C LYS A 96 4.02 -8.60 31.12
N ARG A 97 3.60 -9.85 30.90
CA ARG A 97 3.03 -10.27 29.62
C ARG A 97 1.70 -9.56 29.36
N ILE A 98 0.85 -9.44 30.39
CA ILE A 98 -0.46 -8.80 30.28
C ILE A 98 -0.28 -7.32 29.93
N GLU A 99 0.55 -6.60 30.70
CA GLU A 99 0.81 -5.18 30.48
C GLU A 99 1.40 -4.90 29.09
N THR A 100 2.43 -5.65 28.68
CA THR A 100 3.05 -5.46 27.36
C THR A 100 2.14 -5.87 26.20
N THR A 101 1.28 -6.88 26.41
CA THR A 101 0.28 -7.28 25.42
C THR A 101 -0.76 -6.18 25.22
N ASP A 102 -1.30 -5.63 26.29
CA ASP A 102 -2.31 -4.58 26.22
C ASP A 102 -1.73 -3.31 25.59
N ALA A 103 -0.53 -2.89 26.01
CA ALA A 103 0.17 -1.76 25.40
C ALA A 103 0.43 -1.95 23.90
N LEU A 104 0.83 -3.16 23.48
CA LEU A 104 1.05 -3.48 22.07
C LEU A 104 -0.27 -3.44 21.28
N LEU A 105 -1.33 -4.05 21.81
CA LEU A 105 -2.65 -4.09 21.16
C LEU A 105 -3.24 -2.69 21.03
N ASP A 106 -3.14 -1.86 22.05
CA ASP A 106 -3.61 -0.48 22.03
C ASP A 106 -2.87 0.36 20.99
N LYS A 107 -1.54 0.23 20.92
CA LYS A 107 -0.73 0.94 19.92
C LYS A 107 -1.02 0.49 18.49
N LEU A 108 -1.16 -0.81 18.25
CA LEU A 108 -1.49 -1.34 16.92
C LEU A 108 -2.93 -1.00 16.50
N TYR A 109 -3.84 -0.91 17.47
CA TYR A 109 -5.23 -0.52 17.25
C TYR A 109 -5.34 0.98 16.94
N SER A 110 -4.69 1.85 17.72
CA SER A 110 -4.70 3.31 17.50
C SER A 110 -4.07 3.70 16.15
N LEU A 111 -3.02 3.01 15.73
CA LEU A 111 -2.42 3.17 14.40
C LEU A 111 -3.31 2.62 13.26
N GLY A 112 -4.33 1.83 13.56
CA GLY A 112 -5.25 1.28 12.55
C GLY A 112 -4.70 0.06 11.80
N LEU A 113 -3.67 -0.60 12.35
CA LEU A 113 -3.11 -1.82 11.76
C LEU A 113 -3.97 -3.06 12.04
N ILE A 114 -4.71 -3.02 13.15
CA ILE A 114 -5.59 -4.11 13.58
C ILE A 114 -7.01 -3.58 13.79
N GLN A 115 -8.02 -4.39 13.47
CA GLN A 115 -9.45 -4.07 13.68
C GLN A 115 -9.98 -4.47 15.06
N HIS A 116 -9.48 -5.54 15.66
CA HIS A 116 -9.91 -6.03 16.98
C HIS A 116 -8.69 -6.26 17.87
N LYS A 117 -8.74 -5.84 19.15
CA LYS A 117 -7.66 -6.02 20.13
C LYS A 117 -7.50 -7.50 20.53
N LYS A 118 -6.98 -8.31 19.61
CA LYS A 118 -6.72 -9.74 19.80
C LYS A 118 -5.33 -10.08 19.29
N LEU A 119 -4.55 -10.83 20.06
CA LEU A 119 -3.20 -11.25 19.69
C LEU A 119 -3.14 -12.02 18.36
N VAL A 120 -4.17 -12.80 18.02
CA VAL A 120 -4.26 -13.55 16.75
C VAL A 120 -4.24 -12.63 15.53
N ALA A 121 -4.74 -11.40 15.67
CA ALA A 121 -4.73 -10.44 14.57
C ALA A 121 -3.32 -9.88 14.31
N CYS A 122 -2.45 -9.85 15.33
CA CYS A 122 -1.08 -9.35 15.22
C CYS A 122 -0.20 -10.25 14.33
N ASP A 123 -0.42 -11.57 14.34
CA ASP A 123 0.35 -12.50 13.49
C ASP A 123 0.08 -12.30 12.00
N LYS A 124 -1.13 -11.85 11.66
CA LYS A 124 -1.58 -11.71 10.27
C LYS A 124 -1.18 -10.35 9.67
N ILE A 125 -0.44 -9.52 10.40
CA ILE A 125 0.00 -8.21 9.90
C ILE A 125 0.99 -8.44 8.77
N ALA A 126 0.70 -7.84 7.63
CA ALA A 126 1.60 -7.77 6.48
C ALA A 126 2.02 -6.31 6.24
N ALA A 127 3.13 -6.10 5.53
CA ALA A 127 3.57 -4.76 5.10
C ALA A 127 2.47 -4.00 4.33
N SER A 128 1.60 -4.72 3.61
CA SER A 128 0.43 -4.13 2.93
C SER A 128 -0.56 -3.45 3.88
N THR A 129 -0.61 -3.83 5.15
CA THR A 129 -1.48 -3.18 6.14
C THR A 129 -0.97 -1.77 6.45
N LEU A 130 0.35 -1.58 6.59
CA LEU A 130 0.95 -0.25 6.72
C LEU A 130 0.74 0.58 5.46
N CYS A 131 0.91 -0.01 4.28
CA CYS A 131 0.70 0.68 3.00
C CYS A 131 -0.73 1.24 2.89
N ARG A 132 -1.74 0.55 3.44
CA ARG A 132 -3.13 1.00 3.46
C ARG A 132 -3.41 2.18 4.40
N ARG A 133 -2.52 2.45 5.35
CA ARG A 133 -2.62 3.59 6.28
C ARG A 133 -1.82 4.81 5.82
N ARG A 134 -1.15 4.75 4.67
CA ARG A 134 -0.53 5.92 4.04
C ARG A 134 -1.58 6.94 3.65
N LEU A 135 -1.25 8.22 3.80
CA LEU A 135 -2.15 9.34 3.52
C LEU A 135 -2.84 9.25 2.14
N PRO A 136 -2.13 9.01 1.01
CA PRO A 136 -2.79 8.90 -0.30
C PRO A 136 -3.84 7.78 -0.39
N VAL A 137 -3.62 6.65 0.28
CA VAL A 137 -4.58 5.53 0.25
C VAL A 137 -5.82 5.86 1.07
N VAL A 138 -5.63 6.54 2.21
CA VAL A 138 -6.74 6.99 3.05
C VAL A 138 -7.58 8.04 2.32
N LEU A 139 -6.95 8.95 1.58
CA LEU A 139 -7.64 9.97 0.79
C LEU A 139 -8.53 9.38 -0.31
N VAL A 140 -8.03 8.38 -1.04
CA VAL A 140 -8.84 7.66 -2.05
C VAL A 140 -10.02 6.93 -1.38
N ARG A 141 -9.81 6.39 -0.18
CA ARG A 141 -10.90 5.74 0.59
C ARG A 141 -11.96 6.75 1.03
N LEU A 142 -11.55 7.94 1.47
CA LEU A 142 -12.42 9.04 1.88
C LEU A 142 -12.99 9.86 0.70
N LYS A 143 -12.71 9.47 -0.54
CA LYS A 143 -13.20 10.12 -1.77
C LYS A 143 -12.71 11.57 -1.98
N PHE A 144 -11.54 11.91 -1.44
CA PHE A 144 -10.86 13.17 -1.78
C PHE A 144 -10.24 13.16 -3.18
N ALA A 145 -9.86 11.97 -3.67
CA ALA A 145 -9.28 11.76 -4.99
C ALA A 145 -9.86 10.48 -5.60
N GLU A 146 -9.92 10.41 -6.93
CA GLU A 146 -10.44 9.22 -7.63
C GLU A 146 -9.35 8.16 -7.79
N THR A 147 -8.12 8.61 -8.05
CA THR A 147 -6.99 7.72 -8.34
C THR A 147 -5.86 7.88 -7.32
N MET A 148 -5.08 6.80 -7.14
CA MET A 148 -3.89 6.82 -6.27
C MET A 148 -2.85 7.83 -6.73
N LYS A 149 -2.65 7.99 -8.05
CA LYS A 149 -1.66 8.93 -8.60
C LYS A 149 -2.04 10.37 -8.29
N GLU A 150 -3.31 10.71 -8.53
CA GLU A 150 -3.87 12.01 -8.19
C GLU A 150 -3.72 12.30 -6.69
N ALA A 151 -4.08 11.35 -5.83
CA ALA A 151 -3.93 11.51 -4.39
C ALA A 151 -2.48 11.81 -3.97
N VAL A 152 -1.49 11.17 -4.60
CA VAL A 152 -0.07 11.49 -4.34
C VAL A 152 0.25 12.92 -4.79
N THR A 153 -0.13 13.31 -6.01
CA THR A 153 0.13 14.66 -6.51
C THR A 153 -0.54 15.75 -5.66
N LEU A 154 -1.73 15.50 -5.12
CA LEU A 154 -2.43 16.43 -4.24
C LEU A 154 -1.72 16.64 -2.90
N VAL A 155 -1.14 15.56 -2.35
CA VAL A 155 -0.34 15.63 -1.13
C VAL A 155 0.98 16.35 -1.40
N GLU A 156 1.68 16.00 -2.47
CA GLU A 156 2.96 16.64 -2.86
C GLU A 156 2.81 18.14 -3.14
N GLN A 157 1.67 18.55 -3.72
CA GLN A 157 1.31 19.97 -3.93
C GLN A 157 0.90 20.67 -2.62
N GLY A 158 0.66 19.92 -1.55
CA GLY A 158 0.26 20.47 -0.25
C GLY A 158 -1.20 20.89 -0.18
N HIS A 159 -2.12 20.32 -0.95
CA HIS A 159 -3.53 20.71 -0.87
C HIS A 159 -4.26 20.20 0.37
N ILE A 160 -3.60 19.36 1.17
CA ILE A 160 -4.19 18.57 2.23
C ILE A 160 -3.52 18.91 3.56
N ARG A 161 -4.34 19.05 4.59
CA ARG A 161 -3.91 19.21 5.98
C ARG A 161 -4.56 18.17 6.87
N ILE A 162 -3.90 17.89 7.99
CA ILE A 162 -4.41 17.01 9.03
C ILE A 162 -4.45 17.84 10.30
N GLY A 163 -5.65 18.20 10.74
CA GLY A 163 -5.82 19.20 11.80
C GLY A 163 -5.26 20.56 11.34
N PRO A 164 -4.39 21.22 12.12
CA PRO A 164 -3.83 22.52 11.76
C PRO A 164 -2.69 22.44 10.73
N ASP A 165 -1.98 21.31 10.66
CA ASP A 165 -0.72 21.20 9.94
C ASP A 165 -0.93 20.71 8.50
N GLN A 166 -0.31 21.41 7.54
CA GLN A 166 -0.25 21.00 6.15
C GLN A 166 0.75 19.85 5.97
N VAL A 167 0.35 18.81 5.24
CA VAL A 167 1.19 17.63 5.01
C VAL A 167 1.60 17.55 3.55
N THR A 168 2.90 17.59 3.29
CA THR A 168 3.49 17.48 1.95
C THR A 168 3.97 16.07 1.61
N ASP A 169 4.19 15.24 2.62
CA ASP A 169 4.84 13.94 2.44
C ASP A 169 3.81 12.81 2.21
N PRO A 170 3.83 12.12 1.06
CA PRO A 170 2.91 11.01 0.76
C PRO A 170 3.21 9.73 1.57
N THR A 171 4.34 9.69 2.27
CA THR A 171 4.78 8.60 3.15
C THR A 171 4.22 8.75 4.57
N PHE A 172 3.53 9.85 4.87
CA PHE A 172 2.88 10.06 6.15
C PHE A 172 1.84 8.95 6.47
N LEU A 173 1.93 8.37 7.67
CA LEU A 173 1.03 7.33 8.16
C LEU A 173 -0.07 7.95 9.03
N VAL A 174 -1.31 7.75 8.61
CA VAL A 174 -2.50 8.29 9.28
C VAL A 174 -2.98 7.30 10.35
N SER A 175 -3.01 7.74 11.61
CA SER A 175 -3.63 6.97 12.71
C SER A 175 -5.17 7.00 12.62
N ARG A 176 -5.88 6.14 13.36
CA ARG A 176 -7.36 6.13 13.32
C ARG A 176 -7.96 7.45 13.75
N THR A 177 -7.41 8.07 14.80
CA THR A 177 -7.92 9.33 15.34
C THR A 177 -7.60 10.51 14.43
N MET A 178 -6.46 10.48 13.73
CA MET A 178 -6.08 11.53 12.77
C MET A 178 -6.92 11.52 11.49
N GLU A 179 -7.54 10.38 11.16
CA GLU A 179 -8.33 10.21 9.93
C GLU A 179 -9.49 11.19 9.83
N ASP A 180 -10.13 11.52 10.96
CA ASP A 180 -11.29 12.41 11.03
C ASP A 180 -10.91 13.89 10.81
N TYR A 181 -9.64 14.25 11.03
CA TYR A 181 -9.15 15.62 10.90
C TYR A 181 -8.56 15.94 9.52
N ILE A 182 -8.67 15.01 8.56
CA ILE A 182 -8.20 15.22 7.20
C ILE A 182 -9.14 16.21 6.49
N THR A 183 -8.60 17.37 6.11
CA THR A 183 -9.35 18.40 5.39
C THR A 183 -8.51 19.05 4.30
N TRP A 184 -9.17 19.77 3.40
CA TRP A 184 -8.48 20.65 2.46
C TRP A 184 -7.85 21.83 3.20
N VAL A 185 -6.69 22.28 2.72
CA VAL A 185 -6.12 23.56 3.14
C VAL A 185 -7.07 24.69 2.72
N ASP A 186 -7.25 25.72 3.56
CA ASP A 186 -8.21 26.79 3.31
C ASP A 186 -7.89 27.60 2.05
N THR A 187 -6.60 27.82 1.78
CA THR A 187 -6.11 28.51 0.58
C THR A 187 -6.12 27.64 -0.69
N SER A 188 -6.56 26.37 -0.59
CA SER A 188 -6.53 25.44 -1.72
C SER A 188 -7.51 25.84 -2.82
N LYS A 189 -7.01 25.88 -4.07
CA LYS A 189 -7.84 26.08 -5.26
C LYS A 189 -8.90 24.99 -5.42
N ILE A 190 -8.60 23.77 -4.97
CA ILE A 190 -9.52 22.63 -5.07
C ILE A 190 -10.70 22.83 -4.13
N LYS A 191 -10.44 23.29 -2.89
CA LYS A 191 -11.49 23.65 -1.94
C LYS A 191 -12.42 24.71 -2.52
N ARG A 192 -11.85 25.75 -3.15
CA ARG A 192 -12.62 26.80 -3.84
C ARG A 192 -13.49 26.23 -4.97
N THR A 193 -12.95 25.37 -5.81
CA THR A 193 -13.71 24.73 -6.91
C THR A 193 -14.85 23.87 -6.38
N ILE A 194 -14.63 23.10 -5.30
CA ILE A 194 -15.66 22.27 -4.66
C ILE A 194 -16.76 23.15 -4.04
N MET A 195 -16.38 24.24 -3.33
CA MET A 195 -17.34 25.17 -2.74
C MET A 195 -18.16 25.91 -3.80
N LYS A 196 -17.51 26.31 -4.91
CA LYS A 196 -18.17 26.91 -6.07
C LYS A 196 -19.15 25.94 -6.73
N TYR A 197 -18.76 24.67 -6.89
CA TYR A 197 -19.65 23.64 -7.44
C TYR A 197 -20.88 23.40 -6.55
N ASN A 198 -20.72 23.54 -5.22
CA ASN A 198 -21.80 23.39 -4.26
C ASN A 198 -22.58 24.70 -4.00
N ASP A 199 -22.32 25.78 -4.76
CA ASP A 199 -22.90 27.12 -4.57
C ASP A 199 -22.76 27.69 -3.14
N LYS A 200 -21.71 27.28 -2.42
CA LYS A 200 -21.38 27.69 -1.05
C LYS A 200 -20.09 28.48 -0.96
N LEU A 201 -19.66 29.07 -2.08
CA LEU A 201 -18.45 29.87 -2.10
C LEU A 201 -18.71 31.21 -1.41
N ASP A 202 -18.09 31.41 -0.26
CA ASP A 202 -18.00 32.70 0.41
C ASP A 202 -16.61 33.29 0.16
N ASP A 203 -16.56 34.49 -0.41
CA ASP A 203 -15.31 35.18 -0.74
C ASP A 203 -14.64 35.82 0.49
N PHE A 204 -15.34 35.95 1.62
CA PHE A 204 -14.76 36.49 2.87
C PHE A 204 -13.75 35.54 3.54
N ASP A 205 -13.91 34.23 3.39
CA ASP A 205 -13.03 33.20 3.96
C ASP A 205 -11.64 33.13 3.28
N LEU A 206 -11.40 33.94 2.26
CA LEU A 206 -10.20 33.95 1.42
C LEU A 206 -9.29 35.17 1.62
N LEU A 207 -9.72 36.15 2.42
CA LEU A 207 -9.00 37.38 2.78
C LEU A 207 -8.12 37.17 4.02
#